data_AF-A0A0N8JVQ2-F1
#
_entry.id   AF-A0A0N8JVQ2-F1
#
_cell.length_a   1.000
_cell.length_b   1.000
_cell.length_c   1.000
_cell.angle_alpha   90.00
_cell.angle_beta   90.00
_cell.angle_gamma   90.00
#
_symmetry.space_group_name_H-M   'P 1'
#
loop_
_entity.id
_entity.type
_entity.pdbx_description
1 polymer ?
#
loop_
_entity_poly.entity_id
_entity_poly.type
_entity_poly.pdbx_seq_one_letter_code
_entity_poly.pdbx_strand_id
1 'polypeptide(L)'
;MKVAVLQVLPFVLLSVNADFNPQPCMSTNHTSGHRTFLARHVLKSSPETLDAKVWEEFLRNHSFCHRPTQSFLPYREKEEIDAVCSPAGGRLHTRNLCISRKPFSFITVKTVGTHLGSCNVSHVDRETKHIILACETIKDICVPVHFEGNPDQEEPRDDAPDCQSSPPASSWSLKAHDSITLLCFFLCSVLLWL
;
A
#
# COMPACT_ATOMS: atom_id res chain seq x y z
N MET A 1 -59.67 0.29 9.33
CA MET A 1 -58.51 1.10 8.90
C MET A 1 -57.24 0.32 9.23
N LYS A 2 -56.45 -0.10 8.23
CA LYS A 2 -55.21 -0.85 8.44
C LYS A 2 -54.05 0.15 8.42
N VAL A 3 -53.39 0.34 9.56
CA VAL A 3 -52.17 1.17 9.65
C VAL A 3 -51.01 0.30 9.19
N ALA A 4 -50.42 0.64 8.04
CA ALA A 4 -49.19 0.03 7.57
C ALA A 4 -48.02 0.73 8.28
N VAL A 5 -47.32 0.00 9.14
CA VAL A 5 -46.06 0.48 9.75
C VAL A 5 -44.95 0.21 8.73
N LEU A 6 -44.51 1.26 8.04
CA LEU A 6 -43.36 1.21 7.16
C LEU A 6 -42.10 1.14 8.02
N GLN A 7 -41.55 -0.06 8.19
CA GLN A 7 -40.27 -0.24 8.87
C GLN A 7 -39.14 0.26 7.97
N VAL A 8 -38.59 1.42 8.33
CA VAL A 8 -37.38 1.96 7.73
C VAL A 8 -36.20 1.17 8.30
N LEU A 9 -35.68 0.21 7.54
CA LEU A 9 -34.47 -0.52 7.93
C LEU A 9 -33.28 0.45 7.89
N PRO A 10 -32.52 0.60 8.98
CA PRO A 10 -31.32 1.42 8.98
C PRO A 10 -30.28 0.78 8.06
N PHE A 11 -29.89 1.52 7.02
CA PHE A 11 -28.75 1.20 6.17
C PHE A 11 -27.49 1.25 7.03
N VAL A 12 -27.09 0.09 7.56
CA VAL A 12 -25.79 -0.05 8.23
C VAL A 12 -24.75 0.06 7.13
N LEU A 13 -24.14 1.24 7.01
CA LEU A 13 -22.93 1.45 6.22
C LEU A 13 -21.82 0.61 6.87
N LEU A 14 -21.69 -0.64 6.42
CA LEU A 14 -20.51 -1.46 6.66
C LEU A 14 -19.34 -0.73 6.00
N SER A 15 -18.66 0.10 6.79
CA SER A 15 -17.35 0.62 6.44
C SER A 15 -16.42 -0.58 6.38
N VAL A 16 -16.16 -1.09 5.17
CA VAL A 16 -15.04 -2.00 4.95
C VAL A 16 -13.81 -1.14 5.18
N ASN A 17 -13.32 -1.13 6.41
CA ASN A 17 -11.99 -0.63 6.70
C ASN A 17 -11.04 -1.56 5.94
N ALA A 18 -10.62 -1.14 4.75
CA ALA A 18 -9.47 -1.75 4.12
C ALA A 18 -8.31 -1.52 5.09
N ASP A 19 -7.86 -2.60 5.74
CA ASP A 19 -6.73 -2.60 6.67
C ASP A 19 -5.47 -2.21 5.90
N PHE A 20 -5.30 -0.92 5.69
CA PHE A 20 -4.13 -0.33 5.09
C PHE A 20 -3.25 0.22 6.20
N ASN A 21 -2.00 -0.23 6.24
CA ASN A 21 -1.04 0.28 7.19
C ASN A 21 -0.72 1.75 6.89
N PRO A 22 -0.87 2.68 7.87
CA PRO A 22 -0.62 4.10 7.64
C PRO A 22 0.86 4.46 7.51
N GLN A 23 1.77 3.57 7.94
CA GLN A 23 3.23 3.77 7.93
C GLN A 23 3.92 2.53 7.38
N PRO A 24 5.14 2.67 6.81
CA PRO A 24 5.87 1.52 6.29
C PRO A 24 6.29 0.61 7.45
N CYS A 25 6.44 -0.68 7.15
CA CYS A 25 6.94 -1.68 8.09
C CYS A 25 6.06 -1.90 9.33
N MET A 26 4.77 -1.58 9.25
CA MET A 26 3.80 -2.05 10.25
C MET A 26 3.44 -3.52 10.01
N SER A 27 3.14 -4.23 11.08
CA SER A 27 2.71 -5.64 11.00
C SER A 27 1.41 -5.78 10.20
N THR A 28 1.34 -6.81 9.38
CA THR A 28 0.18 -7.07 8.51
C THR A 28 -0.39 -8.47 8.74
N ASN A 29 -1.72 -8.61 8.61
CA ASN A 29 -2.36 -9.92 8.53
C ASN A 29 -2.22 -10.53 7.12
N HIS A 30 -1.83 -9.72 6.12
CA HIS A 30 -1.66 -10.14 4.72
C HIS A 30 -0.29 -10.78 4.46
N THR A 31 -0.05 -11.93 5.08
CA THR A 31 1.25 -12.64 5.02
C THR A 31 1.69 -13.07 3.61
N SER A 32 0.79 -13.03 2.61
CA SER A 32 1.10 -13.36 1.21
C SER A 32 1.48 -12.15 0.34
N GLY A 33 1.47 -10.94 0.91
CA GLY A 33 1.74 -9.68 0.18
C GLY A 33 3.08 -9.71 -0.54
N HIS A 34 4.16 -10.01 0.17
CA HIS A 34 5.50 -10.05 -0.43
C HIS A 34 5.65 -11.11 -1.53
N ARG A 35 5.10 -12.31 -1.30
CA ARG A 35 5.09 -13.37 -2.33
C ARG A 35 4.33 -12.91 -3.58
N THR A 36 3.21 -12.21 -3.40
CA THR A 36 2.39 -11.69 -4.50
C THR A 36 3.11 -10.57 -5.24
N PHE A 37 3.82 -9.70 -4.53
CA PHE A 37 4.69 -8.66 -5.11
C PHE A 37 5.76 -9.29 -6.00
N LEU A 38 6.54 -10.25 -5.48
CA LEU A 38 7.58 -10.94 -6.25
C LEU A 38 6.99 -11.65 -7.47
N ALA A 39 5.87 -12.35 -7.29
CA ALA A 39 5.18 -13.07 -8.36
C ALA A 39 4.54 -12.17 -9.42
N ARG A 40 4.52 -10.85 -9.24
CA ARG A 40 3.99 -9.88 -10.22
C ARG A 40 5.06 -8.97 -10.79
N HIS A 41 6.07 -8.62 -10.00
CA HIS A 41 7.02 -7.56 -10.34
C HIS A 41 8.47 -8.04 -10.42
N VAL A 42 8.83 -9.19 -9.84
CA VAL A 42 10.23 -9.64 -9.74
C VAL A 42 10.32 -11.12 -10.10
N LEU A 43 9.75 -11.53 -11.24
CA LEU A 43 9.78 -12.93 -11.67
C LEU A 43 11.07 -13.23 -12.44
N LYS A 44 11.69 -14.37 -12.14
CA LYS A 44 12.87 -14.86 -12.87
C LYS A 44 12.59 -15.14 -14.35
N SER A 45 11.34 -15.47 -14.70
CA SER A 45 10.91 -15.75 -16.07
C SER A 45 10.53 -14.51 -16.87
N SER A 46 10.57 -13.31 -16.27
CA SER A 46 10.21 -12.07 -16.97
C SER A 46 11.15 -11.84 -18.17
N PRO A 47 10.61 -11.54 -19.37
CA PRO A 47 11.42 -11.19 -20.53
C PRO A 47 12.27 -9.93 -20.28
N GLU A 48 13.47 -9.87 -20.88
CA GLU A 48 14.31 -8.67 -20.87
C GLU A 48 14.25 -7.88 -22.20
N THR A 49 13.45 -8.35 -23.17
CA THR A 49 13.27 -7.74 -24.49
C THR A 49 12.20 -6.64 -24.49
N LEU A 50 12.22 -5.79 -25.52
CA LEU A 50 11.17 -4.81 -25.82
C LEU A 50 10.18 -5.31 -26.89
N ASP A 51 10.28 -6.57 -27.29
CA ASP A 51 9.36 -7.18 -28.26
C ASP A 51 7.98 -7.40 -27.63
N ALA A 52 6.99 -6.68 -28.16
CA ALA A 52 5.61 -6.77 -27.72
C ALA A 52 5.07 -8.21 -27.76
N LYS A 53 5.36 -9.01 -28.80
CA LYS A 53 4.81 -10.37 -28.94
C LYS A 53 5.30 -11.31 -27.84
N VAL A 54 6.57 -11.18 -27.45
CA VAL A 54 7.13 -11.93 -26.33
C VAL A 54 6.40 -11.59 -25.03
N TRP A 55 6.06 -10.31 -24.85
CA TRP A 55 5.26 -9.87 -23.71
C TRP A 55 3.81 -10.34 -23.77
N GLU A 56 3.15 -10.34 -24.93
CA GLU A 56 1.79 -10.86 -25.08
C GLU A 56 1.70 -12.33 -24.66
N GLU A 57 2.65 -13.15 -25.11
CA GLU A 57 2.75 -14.56 -24.72
C GLU A 57 3.04 -14.72 -23.23
N PHE A 58 4.01 -13.96 -22.71
CA PHE A 58 4.35 -13.98 -21.29
C PHE A 58 3.14 -13.63 -20.41
N LEU A 59 2.43 -12.54 -20.72
CA LEU A 59 1.26 -12.09 -19.97
C LEU A 59 0.12 -13.11 -20.03
N ARG A 60 -0.08 -13.78 -21.18
CA ARG A 60 -1.07 -14.85 -21.34
C ARG A 60 -0.74 -16.04 -20.44
N ASN A 61 0.51 -16.50 -20.46
CA ASN A 61 0.97 -17.65 -19.68
C ASN A 61 0.93 -17.40 -18.17
N HIS A 62 1.01 -16.14 -17.74
CA HIS A 62 0.96 -15.76 -16.32
C HIS A 62 -0.39 -15.15 -15.88
N SER A 63 -1.41 -15.16 -16.76
CA SER A 63 -2.74 -14.61 -16.47
C SER A 63 -2.74 -13.12 -16.06
N PHE A 64 -1.84 -12.32 -16.65
CA PHE A 64 -1.68 -10.88 -16.37
C PHE A 64 -2.42 -9.95 -17.33
N CYS A 65 -3.12 -10.48 -18.35
CA CYS A 65 -3.73 -9.68 -19.40
C CYS A 65 -4.85 -8.73 -18.93
N HIS A 66 -5.38 -8.91 -17.72
CA HIS A 66 -6.37 -8.00 -17.12
C HIS A 66 -5.74 -6.71 -16.55
N ARG A 67 -4.41 -6.56 -16.61
CA ARG A 67 -3.67 -5.44 -16.02
C ARG A 67 -3.32 -4.42 -17.11
N PRO A 68 -3.90 -3.20 -17.06
CA PRO A 68 -3.64 -2.17 -18.07
C PRO A 68 -2.17 -1.74 -18.12
N THR A 69 -1.49 -1.76 -16.97
CA THR A 69 -0.08 -1.40 -16.86
C THR A 69 0.58 -2.27 -15.79
N GLN A 70 1.76 -2.80 -16.09
CA GLN A 70 2.54 -3.58 -15.14
C GLN A 70 4.03 -3.36 -15.35
N SER A 71 4.73 -3.18 -14.23
CA SER A 71 6.19 -3.03 -14.20
C SER A 71 6.86 -4.34 -13.78
N PHE A 72 7.95 -4.69 -14.44
CA PHE A 72 8.74 -5.89 -14.20
C PHE A 72 10.19 -5.49 -13.93
N LEU A 73 10.55 -5.57 -12.65
CA LEU A 73 11.88 -5.34 -12.13
C LEU A 73 12.77 -6.57 -12.37
N PRO A 74 14.07 -6.36 -12.63
CA PRO A 74 15.00 -7.44 -12.92
C PRO A 74 15.21 -8.34 -11.69
N TYR A 75 15.04 -9.65 -11.86
CA TYR A 75 15.18 -10.63 -10.77
C TYR A 75 16.57 -10.62 -10.12
N ARG A 76 17.61 -10.31 -10.88
CA ARG A 76 18.99 -10.18 -10.38
C ARG A 76 19.18 -9.07 -9.33
N GLU A 77 18.27 -8.10 -9.27
CA GLU A 77 18.30 -6.97 -8.34
C GLU A 77 17.33 -7.19 -7.15
N LYS A 78 16.79 -8.41 -6.97
CA LYS A 78 15.80 -8.72 -5.93
C LYS A 78 16.21 -8.23 -4.54
N GLU A 79 17.45 -8.47 -4.13
CA GLU A 79 17.93 -8.05 -2.81
C GLU A 79 17.92 -6.53 -2.64
N GLU A 80 18.24 -5.80 -3.70
CA GLU A 80 18.25 -4.33 -3.70
C GLU A 80 16.83 -3.76 -3.72
N ILE A 81 15.91 -4.45 -4.40
CA ILE A 81 14.47 -4.14 -4.42
C ILE A 81 13.88 -4.36 -3.03
N ASP A 82 14.22 -5.46 -2.36
CA ASP A 82 13.79 -5.73 -0.98
C ASP A 82 14.36 -4.67 -0.02
N ALA A 83 15.62 -4.26 -0.24
CA ALA A 83 16.29 -3.26 0.57
C ALA A 83 15.66 -1.85 0.49
N VAL A 84 14.79 -1.55 -0.49
CA VAL A 84 14.02 -0.29 -0.53
C VAL A 84 13.21 -0.11 0.77
N CYS A 85 12.77 -1.21 1.39
CA CYS A 85 12.05 -1.18 2.66
C CYS A 85 12.95 -1.04 3.90
N SER A 86 14.24 -0.75 3.72
CA SER A 86 15.23 -0.57 4.80
C SER A 86 15.82 0.84 4.79
N PRO A 87 16.51 1.25 5.88
CA PRO A 87 17.14 2.57 5.93
C PRO A 87 18.18 2.79 4.82
N ALA A 88 18.90 1.73 4.44
CA ALA A 88 19.95 1.79 3.44
C ALA A 88 19.42 1.93 2.00
N GLY A 89 18.21 1.44 1.71
CA GLY A 89 17.71 1.36 0.33
C GLY A 89 16.61 2.35 -0.02
N GLY A 90 15.87 2.89 0.96
CA GLY A 90 14.77 3.82 0.68
C GLY A 90 14.60 4.93 1.69
N ARG A 91 13.83 5.94 1.29
CA ARG A 91 13.33 7.02 2.15
C ARG A 91 11.80 6.97 2.21
N LEU A 92 11.23 7.46 3.30
CA LEU A 92 9.80 7.63 3.43
C LEU A 92 9.27 8.56 2.33
N HIS A 93 8.30 8.09 1.56
CA HIS A 93 7.63 8.89 0.54
C HIS A 93 6.31 9.46 1.10
N THR A 94 5.26 8.65 1.13
CA THR A 94 3.94 9.01 1.69
C THR A 94 3.24 7.77 2.25
N ARG A 95 2.54 7.91 3.39
CA ARG A 95 1.87 6.78 4.07
C ARG A 95 2.83 5.60 4.31
N ASN A 96 2.51 4.39 3.81
CA ASN A 96 3.38 3.22 3.89
C ASN A 96 4.32 3.03 2.69
N LEU A 97 4.41 4.04 1.81
CA LEU A 97 5.25 4.00 0.63
C LEU A 97 6.65 4.48 0.96
N CYS A 98 7.65 3.74 0.47
CA CYS A 98 9.04 4.11 0.47
C CYS A 98 9.52 4.27 -0.97
N ILE A 99 10.26 5.34 -1.23
CA ILE A 99 10.89 5.61 -2.52
C ILE A 99 12.36 5.20 -2.46
N SER A 100 12.83 4.51 -3.48
CA SER A 100 14.21 4.02 -3.55
C SER A 100 15.22 5.17 -3.52
N ARG A 101 16.37 4.96 -2.89
CA ARG A 101 17.49 5.94 -2.91
C ARG A 101 18.19 6.02 -4.26
N LYS A 102 18.24 4.91 -4.99
CA LYS A 102 18.81 4.81 -6.34
C LYS A 102 17.70 4.54 -7.37
N PRO A 103 17.87 4.96 -8.63
CA PRO A 103 16.97 4.55 -9.70
C PRO A 103 17.19 3.08 -10.06
N PHE A 104 16.13 2.45 -10.57
CA PHE A 104 16.14 1.09 -11.12
C PHE A 104 15.83 1.14 -12.62
N SER A 105 16.43 0.23 -13.39
CA SER A 105 16.08 0.03 -14.79
C SER A 105 15.14 -1.18 -14.92
N PHE A 106 13.95 -0.97 -15.46
CA PHE A 106 12.92 -2.01 -15.53
C PHE A 106 12.03 -1.86 -16.75
N ILE A 107 11.20 -2.87 -17.01
CA ILE A 107 10.29 -2.87 -18.16
C ILE A 107 8.87 -2.58 -17.68
N THR A 108 8.21 -1.62 -18.32
CA THR A 108 6.78 -1.36 -18.16
C THR A 108 6.05 -1.86 -19.41
N VAL A 109 4.99 -2.63 -19.19
CA VAL A 109 4.14 -3.15 -20.25
C VAL A 109 2.75 -2.56 -20.11
N LYS A 110 2.23 -2.01 -21.20
CA LYS A 110 0.85 -1.49 -21.29
C LYS A 110 0.01 -2.36 -22.21
N THR A 111 -1.22 -2.63 -21.80
CA THR A 111 -2.17 -3.44 -22.57
C THR A 111 -3.41 -2.63 -22.97
N VAL A 112 -3.99 -2.98 -24.12
CA VAL A 112 -5.24 -2.38 -24.63
C VAL A 112 -6.33 -3.43 -24.55
N GLY A 113 -7.31 -3.20 -23.68
CA GLY A 113 -8.45 -4.09 -23.47
C GLY A 113 -8.40 -4.78 -22.11
N THR A 114 -9.38 -4.48 -21.26
CA THR A 114 -9.56 -5.09 -19.92
C THR A 114 -10.43 -6.35 -19.95
N HIS A 115 -10.84 -6.80 -21.14
CA HIS A 115 -11.71 -7.95 -21.31
C HIS A 115 -10.89 -9.25 -21.31
N LEU A 116 -11.38 -10.24 -20.57
CA LEU A 116 -10.79 -11.57 -20.40
C LEU A 116 -10.44 -12.20 -21.76
N GLY A 117 -9.16 -12.15 -22.14
CA GLY A 117 -8.61 -12.90 -23.29
C GLY A 117 -7.75 -12.10 -24.26
N SER A 118 -7.91 -10.78 -24.39
CA SER A 118 -7.07 -9.97 -25.29
C SER A 118 -5.84 -9.46 -24.54
N CYS A 119 -4.70 -10.14 -24.70
CA CYS A 119 -3.41 -9.71 -24.15
C CYS A 119 -2.70 -8.74 -25.11
N ASN A 120 -3.42 -7.80 -25.71
CA ASN A 120 -2.86 -6.94 -26.75
C ASN A 120 -1.94 -5.91 -26.11
N VAL A 121 -0.64 -6.04 -26.33
CA VAL A 121 0.37 -5.13 -25.78
C VAL A 121 0.47 -3.92 -26.69
N SER A 122 0.22 -2.72 -26.16
CA SER A 122 0.41 -1.47 -26.91
C SER A 122 1.81 -0.91 -26.81
N HIS A 123 2.42 -1.02 -25.63
CA HIS A 123 3.75 -0.47 -25.37
C HIS A 123 4.55 -1.39 -24.45
N VAL A 124 5.84 -1.49 -24.75
CA VAL A 124 6.85 -2.10 -23.90
C VAL A 124 8.00 -1.12 -23.80
N ASP A 125 8.11 -0.47 -22.65
CA ASP A 125 9.06 0.61 -22.43
C ASP A 125 10.11 0.16 -21.42
N ARG A 126 11.39 0.43 -21.71
CA ARG A 126 12.43 0.38 -20.68
C ARG A 126 12.47 1.71 -19.97
N GLU A 127 12.23 1.69 -18.67
CA GLU A 127 12.27 2.87 -17.82
C GLU A 127 13.54 2.84 -16.95
N THR A 128 14.02 4.00 -16.53
CA THR A 128 15.08 4.13 -15.51
C THR A 128 14.71 5.27 -14.59
N LYS A 129 14.19 4.93 -13.40
CA LYS A 129 13.67 5.90 -12.43
C LYS A 129 13.63 5.31 -11.02
N HIS A 130 13.37 6.14 -10.03
CA HIS A 130 13.13 5.68 -8.66
C HIS A 130 11.81 4.89 -8.57
N ILE A 131 11.83 3.80 -7.83
CA ILE A 131 10.65 2.96 -7.60
C ILE A 131 10.03 3.31 -6.25
N ILE A 132 8.71 3.23 -6.18
CA ILE A 132 7.93 3.52 -4.97
C ILE A 132 7.25 2.22 -4.56
N LEU A 133 7.56 1.73 -3.36
CA LEU A 133 7.07 0.45 -2.86
C LEU A 133 6.33 0.63 -1.54
N ALA A 134 5.18 -0.03 -1.39
CA ALA A 134 4.58 -0.16 -0.06
C ALA A 134 5.32 -1.25 0.72
N CYS A 135 5.64 -0.96 1.98
CA CYS A 135 6.43 -1.83 2.84
C CYS A 135 5.63 -2.27 4.07
N GLU A 136 5.63 -3.57 4.38
CA GLU A 136 4.94 -4.14 5.55
C GLU A 136 5.82 -5.17 6.26
N THR A 137 5.58 -5.37 7.55
CA THR A 137 6.28 -6.37 8.36
C THR A 137 5.56 -7.72 8.30
N ILE A 138 6.24 -8.74 7.77
CA ILE A 138 5.78 -10.12 7.69
C ILE A 138 6.80 -11.00 8.41
N LYS A 139 6.40 -11.65 9.51
CA LYS A 139 7.29 -12.47 10.36
C LYS A 139 8.54 -11.68 10.79
N ASP A 140 8.32 -10.48 11.33
CA ASP A 140 9.37 -9.59 11.85
C ASP A 140 10.37 -9.04 10.82
N ILE A 141 10.12 -9.24 9.52
CA ILE A 141 10.92 -8.69 8.43
C ILE A 141 10.08 -7.68 7.65
N CYS A 142 10.59 -6.46 7.48
CA CYS A 142 9.96 -5.47 6.61
C CYS A 142 10.28 -5.74 5.15
N VAL A 143 9.25 -5.91 4.32
CA VAL A 143 9.37 -6.35 2.92
C VAL A 143 8.39 -5.60 2.01
N PRO A 144 8.70 -5.48 0.71
CA PRO A 144 7.80 -4.85 -0.25
C PRO A 144 6.58 -5.73 -0.52
N VAL A 145 5.39 -5.11 -0.54
CA VAL A 145 4.11 -5.78 -0.79
C VAL A 145 3.32 -5.20 -1.96
N HIS A 146 3.66 -3.99 -2.41
CA HIS A 146 2.99 -3.31 -3.52
C HIS A 146 3.98 -2.43 -4.29
N PHE A 147 3.82 -2.36 -5.61
CA PHE A 147 4.54 -1.45 -6.50
C PHE A 147 3.60 -0.28 -6.87
N GLU A 148 3.97 0.93 -6.49
CA GLU A 148 3.27 2.15 -6.87
C GLU A 148 3.92 2.76 -8.12
N GLY A 149 3.11 3.29 -9.02
CA GLY A 149 3.62 3.93 -10.23
C GLY A 149 4.31 5.26 -9.89
N ASN A 150 5.42 5.55 -10.58
CA ASN A 150 6.09 6.85 -10.49
C ASN A 150 6.04 7.59 -11.85
N PRO A 151 4.85 8.03 -12.31
CA PRO A 151 4.70 8.66 -13.63
C PRO A 151 5.41 10.00 -13.73
N ASP A 152 5.52 10.74 -12.61
CA ASP A 152 6.07 12.09 -12.54
C ASP A 152 7.59 12.11 -12.27
N GLN A 153 8.24 10.94 -12.30
CA GLN A 153 9.67 10.77 -12.05
C GLN A 153 10.13 11.40 -10.73
N GLU A 154 9.32 11.23 -9.69
CA GLU A 154 9.64 11.67 -8.35
C GLU A 154 10.95 11.05 -7.86
N GLU A 155 11.68 11.84 -7.08
CA GLU A 155 12.94 11.47 -6.43
C GLU A 155 12.78 11.51 -4.90
N PRO A 156 13.57 10.74 -4.14
CA PRO A 156 13.57 10.81 -2.69
C PRO A 156 13.93 12.22 -2.21
N ARG A 157 13.11 12.82 -1.33
CA ARG A 157 13.49 14.10 -0.70
C ARG A 157 14.70 13.91 0.22
N ASP A 158 15.63 14.85 0.18
CA ASP A 158 16.85 14.81 0.99
C ASP A 158 16.60 14.88 2.49
N ASP A 159 15.50 15.51 2.90
CA ASP A 159 15.07 15.67 4.29
C ASP A 159 14.11 14.58 4.78
N ALA A 160 13.67 13.69 3.89
CA ALA A 160 12.77 12.62 4.27
C ALA A 160 13.50 11.60 5.17
N PRO A 161 12.84 11.11 6.25
CA PRO A 161 13.38 10.04 7.06
C PRO A 161 13.67 8.79 6.23
N ASP A 162 14.58 7.97 6.74
CA ASP A 162 14.88 6.66 6.20
C ASP A 162 13.63 5.76 6.20
N CYS A 163 13.47 4.91 5.20
CA CYS A 163 12.43 3.87 5.28
C CYS A 163 12.72 2.97 6.50
N GLN A 164 11.68 2.53 7.21
CA GLN A 164 11.80 1.79 8.49
C GLN A 164 12.38 2.59 9.67
N SER A 165 12.73 3.88 9.52
CA SER A 165 12.92 4.70 10.71
C SER A 165 11.57 4.78 11.42
N SER A 166 11.46 4.12 12.58
CA SER A 166 10.29 4.27 13.43
C SER A 166 10.07 5.77 13.61
N PRO A 167 8.83 6.29 13.62
CA PRO A 167 8.63 7.60 14.20
C PRO A 167 9.31 7.59 15.57
N PRO A 168 10.00 8.68 15.99
CA PRO A 168 10.39 8.78 17.40
C PRO A 168 9.13 8.48 18.19
N ALA A 169 9.21 7.49 19.10
CA ALA A 169 8.09 7.09 19.92
C ALA A 169 7.47 8.36 20.48
N SER A 170 6.37 8.81 19.89
CA SER A 170 5.66 9.96 20.38
C SER A 170 5.07 9.46 21.67
N SER A 171 5.78 9.73 22.76
CA SER A 171 5.35 9.64 24.14
C SER A 171 4.18 10.59 24.32
N TRP A 172 3.05 10.23 23.72
CA TRP A 172 1.76 10.77 24.04
C TRP A 172 1.10 9.62 24.78
N SER A 173 1.62 9.36 25.98
CA SER A 173 0.75 8.89 27.04
C SER A 173 -0.36 9.93 27.13
N LEU A 174 -1.45 9.69 26.42
CA LEU A 174 -2.75 10.17 26.85
C LEU A 174 -2.91 9.61 28.25
N LYS A 175 -2.50 10.40 29.26
CA LYS A 175 -3.01 10.23 30.60
C LYS A 175 -4.51 10.38 30.42
N ALA A 176 -5.21 9.25 30.40
CA ALA A 176 -6.60 9.21 30.79
C ALA A 176 -6.64 9.87 32.17
N HIS A 177 -7.00 11.15 32.19
CA HIS A 177 -7.42 11.76 33.43
C HIS A 177 -8.76 11.09 33.73
N ASP A 178 -8.71 10.16 34.67
CA ASP A 178 -9.85 9.72 35.45
C ASP A 178 -10.61 10.96 35.93
N SER A 179 -11.66 11.35 35.23
CA SER A 179 -12.70 12.21 35.78
C SER A 179 -13.69 11.33 36.54
N ILE A 180 -13.18 10.62 37.55
CA ILE A 180 -13.96 10.32 38.74
C ILE A 180 -13.72 11.52 39.66
N THR A 181 -14.73 12.38 39.78
CA THR A 181 -15.10 13.21 40.94
C THR A 181 -15.75 14.51 40.46
N LEU A 182 -17.07 14.51 40.25
CA LEU A 182 -17.97 15.52 40.84
C LEU A 182 -19.43 15.06 40.70
N LEU A 183 -19.74 13.96 41.36
CA LEU A 183 -21.12 13.59 41.71
C LEU A 183 -21.42 14.17 43.11
N CYS A 184 -21.31 15.49 43.23
CA CYS A 184 -21.71 16.29 44.39
C CYS A 184 -21.86 17.73 43.88
N PHE A 185 -23.07 18.16 43.50
CA PHE A 185 -23.58 19.55 43.56
C PHE A 185 -24.94 19.76 42.85
N PHE A 186 -25.79 18.73 42.72
CA PHE A 186 -27.23 18.94 42.40
C PHE A 186 -28.16 18.14 43.31
N LEU A 187 -27.84 18.12 44.61
CA LEU A 187 -28.79 17.84 45.69
C LEU A 187 -28.66 18.95 46.74
N CYS A 188 -28.94 20.19 46.34
CA CYS A 188 -29.18 21.29 47.27
C CYS A 188 -30.08 22.34 46.61
N SER A 189 -31.28 21.94 46.21
CA SER A 189 -32.37 22.87 45.89
C SER A 189 -33.73 22.16 46.01
N VAL A 190 -33.97 21.57 47.16
CA VAL A 190 -35.33 21.52 47.73
C VAL A 190 -35.19 22.17 49.10
N LEU A 191 -36.08 23.14 49.38
CA LEU A 191 -36.18 23.96 50.60
C LEU A 191 -35.36 25.26 50.59
N LEU A 192 -35.84 26.23 49.82
CA LEU A 192 -36.12 27.59 50.31
C LEU A 192 -36.78 28.34 49.16
N TRP A 193 -38.11 28.31 49.10
CA TRP A 193 -39.00 29.47 49.17
C TRP A 193 -40.45 28.96 49.19
N LEU A 194 -41.26 29.72 49.92
CA LEU A 194 -42.69 29.57 50.17
C LEU A 194 -43.52 29.49 48.88
#